data_AF-A0A934A5N4-F1
#
_entry.id   AF-A0A934A5N4-F1
#
_cell.length_a   1.000
_cell.length_b   1.000
_cell.length_c   1.000
_cell.angle_alpha   90.00
_cell.angle_beta   90.00
_cell.angle_gamma   90.00
#
_symmetry.space_group_name_H-M   'P 1'
#
loop_
_entity.id
_entity.type
_entity.pdbx_description
1 polymer ?
#
loop_
_entity_poly.entity_id
_entity_poly.type
_entity_poly.pdbx_seq_one_letter_code
_entity_poly.pdbx_strand_id
1 'polypeptide(L)'
;MSHSINQHPASQTCTFVAETATLDDLSAYTDLEIETAGQLTSTTCLLKYMEWLLISGLLLVLLAPLAGKLSGWPQAVDLKENRNLAQRPAVGKTTLNNLPHAVDQWWNDRFAFRTQLIPLRESIWLYLLSAPGKLYVRGIDGHLFLNPMPGEKYHGGQNSTVLDYLGIHRLTAEQLSNWTDYLEGKSAWLRAYGIHYLFVIAPNKITVQERFLPNMIRTAKGKSYLEQLREQVFPNLTQNVDLLDLTPVLLTKEQETEIPMFSRTDDVGHWNGAGFHEGLVAMDKRLRRHFPDMLPFPNDKFDLRPSANDPTVFSCKWKNDESVHAAEETIITFRSGEWTDPKCSTADGRKGNLVLFSDSSWKAFCSGLIFFYPGGHSAFPYQWEKHRHADIQQVTFNELRCIVREERPEVMVEAQTERALTIPSGIGIPSEFRHAARFARGKPVLLWTINEPVDMFGVNIDEIVIDGDAFVLNATNGDPALGTSHSVQVCEGSESVMLIDLDAPAAGTFQVFWSINDAFSENDSIKAALETGRNVIFLPNPLPAGEKYRLRIDPGTAPGKYRIRKIEIRETPPSQQLKS
;
A
#
# COMPACT_ATOMS: atom_id res chain seq x y z
N MET A 1 -20.42 -57.98 42.77
CA MET A 1 -19.04 -57.57 43.08
C MET A 1 -18.96 -56.07 42.77
N SER A 2 -19.24 -55.17 43.73
CA SER A 2 -18.26 -54.46 44.60
C SER A 2 -17.13 -53.83 43.78
N HIS A 3 -16.86 -52.51 43.71
CA HIS A 3 -16.83 -51.43 44.71
C HIS A 3 -16.73 -50.05 43.96
N SER A 4 -17.43 -48.98 44.36
CA SER A 4 -16.95 -47.81 45.19
C SER A 4 -16.37 -46.62 44.37
N ILE A 5 -16.57 -45.29 44.60
CA ILE A 5 -17.35 -44.40 45.50
C ILE A 5 -17.20 -42.93 44.97
N ASN A 6 -18.25 -42.10 45.20
CA ASN A 6 -18.40 -40.61 45.32
C ASN A 6 -17.81 -39.64 44.26
N GLN A 7 -18.57 -38.73 43.61
CA GLN A 7 -19.60 -37.71 43.96
C GLN A 7 -19.10 -36.30 44.35
N HIS A 8 -19.69 -35.31 43.66
CA HIS A 8 -19.48 -33.86 43.56
C HIS A 8 -19.57 -33.04 44.87
N PRO A 9 -19.27 -31.72 44.79
CA PRO A 9 -20.40 -30.79 44.94
C PRO A 9 -20.39 -29.58 43.98
N ALA A 10 -21.59 -29.02 43.81
CA ALA A 10 -21.92 -27.80 43.09
C ALA A 10 -22.29 -26.65 44.05
N SER A 11 -22.16 -25.43 43.52
CA SER A 11 -22.64 -24.10 43.94
C SER A 11 -23.64 -23.96 45.10
N GLN A 12 -23.49 -22.89 45.90
CA GLN A 12 -24.57 -21.91 46.14
C GLN A 12 -24.11 -20.64 46.88
N THR A 13 -24.62 -19.50 46.41
CA THR A 13 -24.72 -18.18 47.06
C THR A 13 -25.97 -18.08 47.92
N CYS A 14 -25.94 -17.41 49.08
CA CYS A 14 -26.83 -16.28 49.44
C CYS A 14 -26.61 -15.73 50.87
N THR A 15 -27.15 -14.53 51.04
CA THR A 15 -26.97 -13.43 52.00
C THR A 15 -27.62 -13.51 53.40
N PHE A 16 -27.03 -12.72 54.31
CA PHE A 16 -27.55 -11.95 55.49
C PHE A 16 -28.54 -12.56 56.48
N VAL A 17 -28.18 -12.53 57.78
CA VAL A 17 -29.04 -12.10 58.92
C VAL A 17 -28.17 -11.47 60.02
N ALA A 18 -28.64 -10.37 60.61
CA ALA A 18 -28.08 -9.69 61.78
C ALA A 18 -28.78 -10.17 63.06
N GLU A 19 -28.08 -10.25 64.19
CA GLU A 19 -28.74 -10.34 65.50
C GLU A 19 -27.89 -9.75 66.64
N THR A 20 -28.61 -9.13 67.56
CA THR A 20 -28.24 -8.21 68.64
C THR A 20 -28.12 -8.90 70.02
N ALA A 21 -27.59 -8.13 71.00
CA ALA A 21 -27.81 -8.23 72.47
C ALA A 21 -26.96 -9.27 73.24
N THR A 22 -26.48 -9.07 74.49
CA THR A 22 -26.64 -8.03 75.54
C THR A 22 -25.59 -8.24 76.64
N LEU A 23 -25.43 -7.22 77.49
CA LEU A 23 -24.62 -7.12 78.71
C LEU A 23 -24.95 -8.15 79.80
N ASP A 24 -23.92 -8.53 80.59
CA ASP A 24 -23.83 -8.35 82.05
C ASP A 24 -22.59 -9.11 82.59
N ASP A 25 -21.66 -8.43 83.30
CA ASP A 25 -21.58 -8.56 84.77
C ASP A 25 -20.48 -7.67 85.38
N LEU A 26 -20.76 -7.18 86.58
CA LEU A 26 -20.09 -6.09 87.29
C LEU A 26 -19.02 -6.55 88.29
N SER A 27 -18.04 -5.67 88.51
CA SER A 27 -17.55 -5.16 89.81
C SER A 27 -16.10 -5.43 90.25
N ALA A 28 -15.45 -4.28 90.50
CA ALA A 28 -14.47 -3.94 91.53
C ALA A 28 -13.03 -4.47 91.43
N TYR A 29 -12.08 -3.56 91.19
CA TYR A 29 -11.09 -3.15 92.22
C TYR A 29 -10.34 -1.85 91.79
N THR A 30 -10.51 -0.85 92.64
CA THR A 30 -9.81 0.43 92.91
C THR A 30 -8.47 0.77 92.23
N ASP A 31 -8.42 2.02 91.73
CA ASP A 31 -7.36 3.04 91.80
C ASP A 31 -5.89 2.62 91.93
N LEU A 32 -5.13 2.90 90.86
CA LEU A 32 -3.76 3.42 90.98
C LEU A 32 -3.53 4.42 89.83
N GLU A 33 -3.58 5.71 90.15
CA GLU A 33 -2.98 6.75 89.32
C GLU A 33 -1.47 6.47 89.23
N ILE A 34 -1.00 6.09 88.03
CA ILE A 34 0.39 6.26 87.64
C ILE A 34 0.40 7.20 86.44
N GLU A 35 0.77 8.43 86.74
CA GLU A 35 1.33 9.40 85.82
C GLU A 35 2.41 8.72 84.96
N THR A 36 2.07 8.38 83.71
CA THR A 36 3.05 8.03 82.69
C THR A 36 2.75 8.85 81.46
N ALA A 37 3.63 9.82 81.22
CA ALA A 37 3.80 10.47 79.94
C ALA A 37 3.93 9.39 78.86
N GLY A 38 2.82 9.14 78.14
CA GLY A 38 2.79 8.25 76.99
C GLY A 38 3.70 8.81 75.92
N GLN A 39 4.85 8.17 75.75
CA GLN A 39 5.76 8.38 74.63
C GLN A 39 4.96 8.38 73.33
N LEU A 40 4.99 9.51 72.61
CA LEU A 40 4.63 9.55 71.20
C LEU A 40 5.47 8.49 70.48
N THR A 41 4.81 7.39 70.11
CA THR A 41 5.42 6.24 69.46
C THR A 41 6.06 6.69 68.14
N SER A 42 7.33 6.31 67.95
CA SER A 42 8.20 6.76 66.85
C SER A 42 7.60 6.56 65.46
N THR A 43 6.63 5.66 65.31
CA THR A 43 5.89 5.37 64.08
C THR A 43 5.01 6.52 63.61
N THR A 44 4.32 7.23 64.52
CA THR A 44 3.50 8.40 64.15
C THR A 44 4.35 9.61 63.73
N CYS A 45 5.54 9.73 64.32
CA CYS A 45 6.52 10.73 63.96
C CYS A 45 7.14 10.42 62.59
N LEU A 46 7.52 9.16 62.34
CA LEU A 46 8.06 8.70 61.05
C LEU A 46 7.06 8.89 59.90
N LEU A 47 5.79 8.55 60.12
CA LEU A 47 4.73 8.76 59.13
C LEU A 47 4.55 10.24 58.80
N LYS A 48 4.54 11.13 59.80
CA LYS A 48 4.52 12.58 59.57
C LYS A 48 5.76 13.07 58.81
N TYR A 49 6.95 12.57 59.12
CA TYR A 49 8.16 12.93 58.37
C TYR A 49 8.10 12.44 56.92
N MET A 50 7.56 11.25 56.66
CA MET A 50 7.33 10.75 55.31
C MET A 50 6.27 11.58 54.56
N GLU A 51 5.18 11.97 55.22
CA GLU A 51 4.17 12.87 54.64
C GLU A 51 4.78 14.22 54.28
N TRP A 52 5.52 14.86 55.19
CA TRP A 52 6.20 16.12 54.91
C TRP A 52 7.26 15.99 53.83
N LEU A 53 7.97 14.86 53.75
CA LEU A 53 8.95 14.59 52.70
C LEU A 53 8.28 14.40 51.33
N LEU A 54 7.14 13.71 51.27
CA LEU A 54 6.34 13.56 50.05
C LEU A 54 5.72 14.89 49.62
N ILE A 55 5.16 15.66 50.56
CA ILE A 55 4.59 17.00 50.30
C ILE A 55 5.68 17.94 49.79
N SER A 56 6.84 17.96 50.46
CA SER A 56 7.97 18.80 50.06
C SER A 56 8.53 18.38 48.70
N GLY A 57 8.64 17.08 48.45
CA GLY A 57 9.06 16.54 47.15
C GLY A 57 8.07 16.91 46.04
N LEU A 58 6.77 16.78 46.28
CA LEU A 58 5.72 17.17 45.33
C LEU A 58 5.76 18.67 45.06
N LEU A 59 5.86 19.51 46.09
CA LEU A 59 5.98 20.96 45.94
C LEU A 59 7.24 21.34 45.17
N LEU A 60 8.35 20.65 45.40
CA LEU A 60 9.60 20.89 44.67
C LEU A 60 9.44 20.53 43.19
N VAL A 61 8.78 19.42 42.85
CA VAL A 61 8.48 19.04 41.46
C VAL A 61 7.51 20.03 40.80
N LEU A 62 6.49 20.52 41.51
CA LEU A 62 5.50 21.47 40.98
C LEU A 62 6.08 22.88 40.79
N LEU A 63 7.00 23.31 41.68
CA LEU A 63 7.59 24.65 41.64
C LEU A 63 8.90 24.70 40.83
N ALA A 64 9.53 23.57 40.55
CA ALA A 64 10.76 23.51 39.75
C ALA A 64 10.61 24.18 38.37
N PRO A 65 9.56 23.93 37.56
CA PRO A 65 9.39 24.60 36.26
C PRO A 65 9.25 26.13 36.37
N LEU A 66 8.61 26.61 37.45
CA LEU A 66 8.48 28.05 37.70
C LEU A 66 9.83 28.67 38.09
N ALA A 67 10.57 28.01 38.98
CA ALA A 67 11.91 28.46 39.39
C ALA A 67 12.92 28.43 38.22
N GLY A 68 12.89 27.38 37.40
CA GLY A 68 13.71 27.28 36.18
C GLY A 68 13.40 28.39 35.18
N LYS A 69 12.11 28.73 35.00
CA LYS A 69 11.67 29.83 34.13
C LYS A 69 12.12 31.21 34.66
N LEU A 70 12.00 31.46 35.96
CA LEU A 70 12.47 32.71 36.59
C LEU A 70 14.00 32.85 36.53
N SER A 71 14.72 31.73 36.53
CA SER A 71 16.18 31.68 36.44
C SER A 71 16.73 31.76 35.01
N GLY A 72 15.86 31.89 33.99
CA GLY A 72 16.26 31.99 32.58
C GLY A 72 16.70 30.67 31.94
N TRP A 73 16.32 29.52 32.52
CA TRP A 73 16.78 28.18 32.14
C TRP A 73 15.88 27.51 31.07
N PRO A 74 16.45 26.92 30.00
CA PRO A 74 17.16 27.62 28.94
C PRO A 74 16.13 28.36 28.04
N GLN A 75 16.61 29.28 27.19
CA GLN A 75 15.77 29.76 26.08
C GLN A 75 15.44 28.61 25.13
N ALA A 76 14.21 28.58 24.65
CA ALA A 76 13.64 27.56 23.78
C ALA A 76 14.63 27.16 22.67
N VAL A 77 15.28 26.01 22.84
CA VAL A 77 15.95 25.32 21.75
C VAL A 77 14.86 24.65 20.96
N ASP A 78 14.86 24.89 19.66
CA ASP A 78 14.02 24.26 18.65
C ASP A 78 14.12 22.73 18.80
N LEU A 79 13.19 22.15 19.57
CA LEU A 79 12.81 20.75 19.37
C LEU A 79 12.31 20.72 17.93
N LYS A 80 12.71 19.75 17.12
CA LYS A 80 12.36 19.55 15.70
C LYS A 80 10.85 19.60 15.33
N GLU A 81 9.97 20.07 16.21
CA GLU A 81 8.63 20.55 15.91
C GLU A 81 8.75 21.89 15.16
N ASN A 82 8.74 21.81 13.83
CA ASN A 82 8.82 22.96 12.90
C ASN A 82 7.59 23.90 13.05
N ARG A 83 7.54 24.65 14.17
CA ARG A 83 6.40 25.46 14.62
C ARG A 83 6.90 26.78 15.23
N ASN A 84 6.29 27.89 14.84
CA ASN A 84 6.53 29.19 15.48
C ASN A 84 6.01 29.20 16.93
N LEU A 85 6.87 29.56 17.88
CA LEU A 85 6.51 29.70 19.29
C LEU A 85 5.51 30.84 19.49
N ALA A 86 4.50 30.62 20.33
CA ALA A 86 3.53 31.64 20.69
C ALA A 86 4.21 32.90 21.27
N GLN A 87 3.80 34.07 20.77
CA GLN A 87 4.30 35.36 21.25
C GLN A 87 3.72 35.69 22.63
N ARG A 88 4.46 36.49 23.41
CA ARG A 88 3.99 36.94 24.73
C ARG A 88 2.69 37.72 24.59
N PRO A 89 1.59 37.33 25.27
CA PRO A 89 0.33 38.06 25.17
C PRO A 89 0.50 39.49 25.70
N ALA A 90 0.09 40.47 24.88
CA ALA A 90 0.06 41.86 25.27
C ALA A 90 -1.23 42.12 26.07
N VAL A 91 -1.10 42.17 27.40
CA VAL A 91 -2.22 42.27 28.36
C VAL A 91 -3.15 43.48 28.10
N GLY A 92 -2.71 44.49 27.33
CA GLY A 92 -3.53 45.64 26.92
C GLY A 92 -4.11 45.61 25.49
N LYS A 93 -3.79 44.59 24.66
CA LYS A 93 -4.26 44.48 23.26
C LYS A 93 -5.09 43.21 22.99
N THR A 94 -5.02 42.22 23.87
CA THR A 94 -5.83 40.99 23.78
C THR A 94 -7.13 41.20 24.53
N THR A 95 -8.27 40.84 23.92
CA THR A 95 -9.58 40.89 24.58
C THR A 95 -9.61 39.95 25.81
N LEU A 96 -10.34 40.33 26.86
CA LEU A 96 -10.44 39.59 28.12
C LEU A 96 -10.83 38.10 27.93
N ASN A 97 -11.64 37.79 26.93
CA ASN A 97 -12.05 36.41 26.62
C ASN A 97 -10.93 35.58 25.97
N ASN A 98 -10.01 36.21 25.24
CA ASN A 98 -8.93 35.52 24.53
C ASN A 98 -7.61 35.52 25.31
N LEU A 99 -7.52 36.31 26.38
CA LEU A 99 -6.33 36.42 27.22
C LEU A 99 -5.96 35.08 27.91
N PRO A 100 -6.91 34.30 28.48
CA PRO A 100 -6.56 33.00 29.09
C PRO A 100 -5.95 32.03 28.08
N HIS A 101 -6.53 31.94 26.89
CA HIS A 101 -6.04 31.06 25.82
C HIS A 101 -4.67 31.49 25.31
N ALA A 102 -4.43 32.80 25.13
CA ALA A 102 -3.13 33.32 24.71
C ALA A 102 -2.04 33.14 25.78
N VAL A 103 -2.41 33.24 27.06
CA VAL A 103 -1.52 32.95 28.20
C VAL A 103 -1.19 31.46 28.26
N ASP A 104 -2.18 30.57 28.09
CA ASP A 104 -1.99 29.13 28.12
C ASP A 104 -1.10 28.65 26.96
N GLN A 105 -1.36 29.12 25.73
CA GLN A 105 -0.49 28.82 24.58
C GLN A 105 0.95 29.32 24.79
N TRP A 106 1.14 30.54 25.28
CA TRP A 106 2.45 31.08 25.59
C TRP A 106 3.14 30.32 26.73
N TRP A 107 2.38 29.89 27.74
CA TRP A 107 2.90 29.13 28.88
C TRP A 107 3.38 27.75 28.44
N ASN A 108 2.56 27.02 27.68
CA ASN A 108 2.86 25.69 27.18
C ASN A 108 4.08 25.67 26.25
N ASP A 109 4.28 26.72 25.45
CA ASP A 109 5.42 26.86 24.53
C ASP A 109 6.72 27.26 25.24
N ARG A 110 6.63 27.80 26.47
CA ARG A 110 7.78 28.31 27.24
C ARG A 110 7.89 27.65 28.62
N PHE A 111 7.46 26.39 28.71
CA PHE A 111 7.56 25.58 29.93
C PHE A 111 9.02 25.16 30.16
N ALA A 112 9.60 25.53 31.31
CA ALA A 112 10.98 25.16 31.63
C ALA A 112 11.11 23.64 31.82
N PHE A 113 12.27 23.10 31.46
CA PHE A 113 12.59 21.66 31.48
C PHE A 113 11.82 20.77 30.48
N ARG A 114 11.01 21.34 29.57
CA ARG A 114 10.27 20.56 28.56
C ARG A 114 11.17 19.66 27.70
N THR A 115 12.35 20.14 27.31
CA THR A 115 13.32 19.41 26.50
C THR A 115 13.96 18.21 27.23
N GLN A 116 13.93 18.19 28.56
CA GLN A 116 14.43 17.09 29.38
C GLN A 116 13.29 16.18 29.87
N LEU A 117 12.14 16.76 30.21
CA LEU A 117 10.97 16.03 30.69
C LEU A 117 10.27 15.24 29.61
N ILE A 118 10.28 15.68 28.34
CA ILE A 118 9.73 14.88 27.24
C ILE A 118 10.56 13.59 27.05
N PRO A 119 11.89 13.63 26.83
CA PRO A 119 12.70 12.42 26.75
C PRO A 119 12.66 11.56 28.02
N LEU A 120 12.59 12.15 29.22
CA LEU A 120 12.46 11.41 30.47
C LEU A 120 11.10 10.73 30.59
N ARG A 121 10.00 11.42 30.26
CA ARG A 121 8.65 10.84 30.21
C ARG A 121 8.64 9.71 29.21
N GLU A 122 9.12 9.94 27.98
CA GLU A 122 9.23 8.90 26.96
C GLU A 122 10.11 7.74 27.45
N SER A 123 11.23 8.00 28.14
CA SER A 123 12.07 6.95 28.72
C SER A 123 11.35 6.15 29.81
N ILE A 124 10.60 6.79 30.71
CA ILE A 124 9.80 6.09 31.72
C ILE A 124 8.68 5.27 31.03
N TRP A 125 7.98 5.86 30.06
CA TRP A 125 6.92 5.19 29.30
C TRP A 125 7.44 3.99 28.49
N LEU A 126 8.63 4.14 27.88
CA LEU A 126 9.27 3.14 27.02
C LEU A 126 10.04 2.07 27.79
N TYR A 127 10.83 2.44 28.81
CA TYR A 127 11.71 1.52 29.53
C TYR A 127 11.06 0.91 30.78
N LEU A 128 10.31 1.70 31.56
CA LEU A 128 9.72 1.21 32.82
C LEU A 128 8.36 0.54 32.59
N LEU A 129 7.52 1.10 31.73
CA LEU A 129 6.13 0.66 31.56
C LEU A 129 5.88 -0.18 30.31
N SER A 130 6.86 -0.29 29.42
CA SER A 130 6.75 -1.00 28.14
C SER A 130 5.47 -0.66 27.36
N ALA A 131 4.98 0.57 27.54
CA ALA A 131 3.74 1.03 26.95
C ALA A 131 3.98 1.50 25.51
N PRO A 132 3.01 1.34 24.59
CA PRO A 132 3.12 1.91 23.25
C PRO A 132 3.38 3.43 23.32
N GLY A 133 4.44 3.89 22.67
CA GLY A 133 4.61 5.31 22.36
C GLY A 133 3.61 5.73 21.28
N LYS A 134 3.41 7.05 21.11
CA LYS A 134 2.42 7.58 20.14
C LYS A 134 2.63 7.11 18.69
N LEU A 135 3.87 6.78 18.31
CA LEU A 135 4.25 6.34 16.95
C LEU A 135 4.81 4.91 16.89
N TYR A 136 5.08 4.27 18.04
CA TYR A 136 5.85 3.03 18.09
C TYR A 136 5.34 2.07 19.18
N VAL A 137 5.36 0.77 18.87
CA VAL A 137 5.17 -0.30 19.85
C VAL A 137 6.52 -0.93 20.16
N ARG A 138 6.84 -1.03 21.45
CA ARG A 138 8.01 -1.77 21.90
C ARG A 138 7.69 -3.27 21.96
N GLY A 139 8.45 -4.05 21.22
CA GLY A 139 8.47 -5.50 21.24
C GLY A 139 9.51 -6.07 22.20
N ILE A 140 9.67 -7.39 22.11
CA ILE A 140 10.63 -8.20 22.86
C ILE A 140 12.04 -7.93 22.30
N ASP A 141 13.06 -8.09 23.15
CA ASP A 141 14.49 -7.90 22.82
C ASP A 141 14.81 -6.52 22.24
N GLY A 142 14.02 -5.51 22.64
CA GLY A 142 14.21 -4.13 22.23
C GLY A 142 13.74 -3.81 20.81
N HIS A 143 13.07 -4.73 20.10
CA HIS A 143 12.49 -4.42 18.79
C HIS A 143 11.47 -3.29 18.90
N LEU A 144 11.47 -2.37 17.94
CA LEU A 144 10.45 -1.35 17.79
C LEU A 144 9.64 -1.60 16.53
N PHE A 145 8.32 -1.45 16.63
CA PHE A 145 7.38 -1.57 15.52
C PHE A 145 6.70 -0.25 15.30
N LEU A 146 6.51 0.12 14.03
CA LEU A 146 5.73 1.30 13.67
C LEU A 146 4.29 1.15 14.20
N ASN A 147 3.71 2.24 14.70
CA ASN A 147 2.33 2.35 15.16
C ASN A 147 1.87 3.81 15.00
N PRO A 148 1.68 4.30 13.77
CA PRO A 148 1.20 5.65 13.57
C PRO A 148 -0.25 5.76 14.06
N MET A 149 -0.63 6.90 14.62
CA MET A 149 -2.02 7.10 15.05
C MET A 149 -2.95 7.15 13.82
N PRO A 150 -4.21 6.69 13.95
CA PRO A 150 -5.20 6.82 12.88
C PRO A 150 -5.30 8.27 12.36
N GLY A 151 -5.13 8.46 11.06
CA GLY A 151 -5.20 9.79 10.41
C GLY A 151 -3.87 10.57 10.39
N GLU A 152 -2.82 10.09 11.05
CA GLU A 152 -1.47 10.65 10.88
C GLU A 152 -0.82 10.07 9.62
N LYS A 153 -0.52 10.93 8.64
CA LYS A 153 0.28 10.55 7.46
C LYS A 153 1.74 10.34 7.91
N TYR A 154 2.10 9.11 8.23
CA TYR A 154 3.51 8.71 8.32
C TYR A 154 4.02 8.36 6.91
N HIS A 155 5.25 8.76 6.58
CA HIS A 155 5.87 8.63 5.25
C HIS A 155 5.37 7.40 4.44
N GLY A 156 4.51 7.68 3.46
CA GLY A 156 4.02 6.70 2.48
C GLY A 156 2.88 5.77 2.90
N GLY A 157 2.38 5.78 4.14
CA GLY A 157 1.33 4.85 4.60
C GLY A 157 0.02 5.52 5.02
N GLN A 158 -1.10 4.83 4.84
CA GLN A 158 -2.43 5.28 5.31
C GLN A 158 -2.93 4.48 6.51
N ASN A 159 -2.43 3.26 6.70
CA ASN A 159 -2.92 2.34 7.73
C ASN A 159 -1.98 2.27 8.93
N SER A 160 -2.57 2.24 10.13
CA SER A 160 -1.82 1.89 11.33
C SER A 160 -1.44 0.42 11.28
N THR A 161 -0.15 0.13 11.26
CA THR A 161 0.40 -1.23 11.13
C THR A 161 -0.03 -2.16 12.26
N VAL A 162 -0.21 -1.64 13.48
CA VAL A 162 -0.68 -2.44 14.62
C VAL A 162 -2.18 -2.67 14.55
N LEU A 163 -2.98 -1.65 14.24
CA LEU A 163 -4.44 -1.82 14.10
C LEU A 163 -4.80 -2.74 12.93
N ASP A 164 -4.03 -2.66 11.85
CA ASP A 164 -4.14 -3.57 10.71
C ASP A 164 -3.80 -5.01 11.11
N TYR A 165 -2.69 -5.22 11.83
CA TYR A 165 -2.33 -6.53 12.39
C TYR A 165 -3.42 -7.13 13.30
N LEU A 166 -4.10 -6.28 14.08
CA LEU A 166 -5.23 -6.67 14.93
C LEU A 166 -6.53 -6.92 14.14
N GLY A 167 -6.54 -6.68 12.82
CA GLY A 167 -7.70 -6.88 11.95
C GLY A 167 -8.85 -5.90 12.20
N ILE A 168 -8.54 -4.69 12.67
CA ILE A 168 -9.53 -3.63 12.89
C ILE A 168 -10.08 -3.11 11.57
N HIS A 169 -9.25 -3.03 10.53
CA HIS A 169 -9.64 -2.59 9.19
C HIS A 169 -10.21 -3.75 8.37
N ARG A 170 -11.53 -3.79 8.22
CA ARG A 170 -12.22 -4.81 7.41
C ARG A 170 -12.61 -4.24 6.05
N LEU A 171 -12.23 -4.97 5.00
CA LEU A 171 -12.61 -4.65 3.63
C LEU A 171 -14.05 -5.04 3.37
N THR A 172 -14.82 -4.15 2.74
CA THR A 172 -16.16 -4.46 2.27
C THR A 172 -16.11 -5.34 1.02
N ALA A 173 -17.20 -6.04 0.72
CA ALA A 173 -17.32 -6.81 -0.52
C ALA A 173 -17.08 -5.95 -1.78
N GLU A 174 -17.52 -4.69 -1.74
CA GLU A 174 -17.25 -3.72 -2.81
C GLU A 174 -15.76 -3.40 -2.94
N GLN A 175 -15.05 -3.16 -1.82
CA GLN A 175 -13.62 -2.89 -1.86
C GLN A 175 -12.82 -4.09 -2.36
N LEU A 176 -13.19 -5.32 -1.98
CA LEU A 176 -12.58 -6.55 -2.49
C LEU A 176 -12.81 -6.71 -3.99
N SER A 177 -14.05 -6.52 -4.45
CA SER A 177 -14.40 -6.54 -5.87
C SER A 177 -13.63 -5.47 -6.66
N ASN A 178 -13.50 -4.28 -6.08
CA ASN A 178 -12.73 -3.17 -6.64
C ASN A 178 -11.24 -3.49 -6.79
N TRP A 179 -10.63 -4.22 -5.84
CA TRP A 179 -9.25 -4.72 -5.99
C TRP A 179 -9.10 -5.74 -7.11
N THR A 180 -10.05 -6.66 -7.24
CA THR A 180 -10.08 -7.62 -8.36
C THR A 180 -10.15 -6.89 -9.69
N ASP A 181 -11.11 -5.97 -9.85
CA ASP A 181 -11.27 -5.17 -11.08
C ASP A 181 -10.04 -4.31 -11.36
N TYR A 182 -9.40 -3.75 -10.33
CA TYR A 182 -8.17 -2.97 -10.48
C TYR A 182 -7.00 -3.81 -11.00
N LEU A 183 -6.68 -4.92 -10.33
CA LEU A 183 -5.51 -5.75 -10.67
C LEU A 183 -5.70 -6.49 -12.00
N GLU A 184 -6.87 -7.11 -12.22
CA GLU A 184 -7.17 -7.78 -13.49
C GLU A 184 -7.32 -6.78 -14.63
N GLY A 185 -8.06 -5.70 -14.39
CA GLY A 185 -8.36 -4.70 -15.40
C GLY A 185 -7.12 -3.97 -15.87
N LYS A 186 -6.28 -3.51 -14.94
CA LYS A 186 -5.01 -2.88 -15.28
C LYS A 186 -4.07 -3.85 -16.00
N SER A 187 -3.96 -5.11 -15.54
CA SER A 187 -3.14 -6.13 -16.20
C SER A 187 -3.60 -6.42 -17.63
N ALA A 188 -4.90 -6.61 -17.84
CA ALA A 188 -5.46 -6.88 -19.16
C ALA A 188 -5.35 -5.67 -20.09
N TRP A 189 -5.59 -4.47 -19.58
CA TRP A 189 -5.46 -3.23 -20.34
C TRP A 189 -4.01 -3.00 -20.78
N LEU A 190 -3.03 -3.09 -19.87
CA LEU A 190 -1.61 -2.94 -20.19
C LEU A 190 -1.13 -4.03 -21.17
N ARG A 191 -1.54 -5.28 -20.97
CA ARG A 191 -1.19 -6.39 -21.88
C ARG A 191 -1.73 -6.18 -23.28
N ALA A 192 -2.91 -5.59 -23.43
CA ALA A 192 -3.45 -5.28 -24.75
C ALA A 192 -2.62 -4.23 -25.50
N TYR A 193 -1.87 -3.37 -24.79
CA TYR A 193 -0.84 -2.51 -25.39
C TYR A 193 0.51 -3.21 -25.64
N GLY A 194 0.67 -4.45 -25.17
CA GLY A 194 1.94 -5.18 -25.21
C GLY A 194 2.84 -4.93 -23.99
N ILE A 195 2.31 -4.35 -22.92
CA ILE A 195 3.06 -3.95 -21.72
C ILE A 195 2.91 -5.02 -20.65
N HIS A 196 4.02 -5.54 -20.12
CA HIS A 196 4.00 -6.45 -18.98
C HIS A 196 3.79 -5.69 -17.67
N TYR A 197 2.76 -6.04 -16.93
CA TYR A 197 2.43 -5.40 -15.65
C TYR A 197 2.76 -6.32 -14.49
N LEU A 198 3.60 -5.85 -13.56
CA LEU A 198 3.96 -6.56 -12.32
C LEU A 198 3.51 -5.72 -11.11
N PHE A 199 2.64 -6.29 -10.27
CA PHE A 199 2.26 -5.71 -8.98
C PHE A 199 3.08 -6.33 -7.85
N VAL A 200 3.79 -5.51 -7.08
CA VAL A 200 4.71 -5.96 -6.03
C VAL A 200 4.26 -5.45 -4.67
N ILE A 201 4.24 -6.33 -3.68
CA ILE A 201 3.90 -6.00 -2.30
C ILE A 201 5.14 -6.18 -1.42
N ALA A 202 5.62 -5.07 -0.84
CA ALA A 202 6.65 -5.11 0.20
C ALA A 202 5.98 -5.25 1.59
N PRO A 203 6.33 -6.25 2.41
CA PRO A 203 5.70 -6.42 3.72
C PRO A 203 6.12 -5.35 4.73
N ASN A 204 5.29 -5.15 5.75
CA ASN A 204 5.71 -4.42 6.94
C ASN A 204 6.59 -5.28 7.85
N LYS A 205 7.40 -4.61 8.68
CA LYS A 205 8.19 -5.28 9.73
C LYS A 205 7.33 -6.16 10.63
N ILE A 206 6.14 -5.71 11.00
CA ILE A 206 5.22 -6.46 11.88
C ILE A 206 4.81 -7.82 11.30
N THR A 207 4.78 -7.93 9.97
CA THR A 207 4.37 -9.13 9.23
C THR A 207 5.51 -10.15 9.14
N VAL A 208 6.76 -9.70 8.95
CA VAL A 208 7.94 -10.57 8.86
C VAL A 208 8.48 -10.94 10.25
N GLN A 209 8.42 -10.01 11.20
CA GLN A 209 9.05 -10.11 12.51
C GLN A 209 8.04 -10.23 13.67
N GLU A 210 6.88 -10.84 13.41
CA GLU A 210 5.78 -11.04 14.36
C GLU A 210 6.25 -11.67 15.69
N ARG A 211 7.24 -12.56 15.65
CA ARG A 211 7.79 -13.24 16.83
C ARG A 211 8.31 -12.30 17.92
N PHE A 212 8.72 -11.08 17.56
CA PHE A 212 9.20 -10.07 18.50
C PHE A 212 8.09 -9.14 19.01
N LEU A 213 6.83 -9.30 18.59
CA LEU A 213 5.73 -8.54 19.19
C LEU A 213 5.47 -8.96 20.64
N PRO A 214 4.96 -8.04 21.49
CA PRO A 214 4.45 -8.39 22.81
C PRO A 214 3.39 -9.48 22.71
N ASN A 215 3.39 -10.42 23.66
CA ASN A 215 2.48 -11.57 23.61
C ASN A 215 1.01 -11.15 23.50
N MET A 216 0.59 -10.10 24.23
CA MET A 216 -0.78 -9.59 24.20
C MET A 216 -1.23 -9.13 22.79
N ILE A 217 -0.34 -8.52 22.02
CA ILE A 217 -0.64 -8.10 20.64
C ILE A 217 -0.65 -9.33 19.74
N ARG A 218 0.36 -10.19 19.85
CA ARG A 218 0.48 -11.39 19.02
C ARG A 218 -0.72 -12.32 19.16
N THR A 219 -1.22 -12.55 20.38
CA THR A 219 -2.40 -13.38 20.63
C THR A 219 -3.71 -12.75 20.15
N ALA A 220 -3.73 -11.43 19.94
CA ALA A 220 -4.88 -10.68 19.44
C ALA A 220 -4.83 -10.48 17.92
N LYS A 221 -3.98 -11.23 17.19
CA LYS A 221 -3.87 -11.16 15.72
C LYS A 221 -5.24 -11.36 15.07
N GLY A 222 -5.60 -10.41 14.20
CA GLY A 222 -6.78 -10.50 13.34
C GLY A 222 -6.39 -10.76 11.90
N LYS A 223 -7.36 -10.58 11.00
CA LYS A 223 -7.11 -10.59 9.55
C LYS A 223 -6.71 -9.20 9.10
N SER A 224 -5.42 -9.01 8.77
CA SER A 224 -4.93 -7.74 8.22
C SER A 224 -5.52 -7.45 6.84
N TYR A 225 -5.32 -6.24 6.33
CA TYR A 225 -5.72 -5.85 4.98
C TYR A 225 -5.12 -6.79 3.93
N LEU A 226 -3.81 -7.06 4.01
CA LEU A 226 -3.12 -7.96 3.08
C LEU A 226 -3.61 -9.40 3.21
N GLU A 227 -3.88 -9.91 4.41
CA GLU A 227 -4.48 -11.25 4.60
C GLU A 227 -5.87 -11.35 3.95
N GLN A 228 -6.71 -10.31 4.09
CA GLN A 228 -8.01 -10.28 3.42
C GLN A 228 -7.88 -10.35 1.89
N LEU A 229 -6.88 -9.66 1.30
CA LEU A 229 -6.59 -9.76 -0.13
C LEU A 229 -6.05 -11.14 -0.53
N ARG A 230 -5.15 -11.73 0.27
CA ARG A 230 -4.61 -13.08 0.05
C ARG A 230 -5.69 -14.15 0.09
N GLU A 231 -6.68 -14.00 0.96
CA GLU A 231 -7.77 -14.97 1.09
C GLU A 231 -8.86 -14.78 0.02
N GLN A 232 -9.21 -13.54 -0.32
CA GLN A 232 -10.44 -13.25 -1.08
C GLN A 232 -10.22 -12.67 -2.48
N VAL A 233 -9.05 -12.08 -2.77
CA VAL A 233 -8.75 -11.46 -4.07
C VAL A 233 -7.76 -12.30 -4.86
N PHE A 234 -6.56 -12.52 -4.32
CA PHE A 234 -5.46 -13.14 -5.07
C PHE A 234 -5.77 -14.53 -5.65
N PRO A 235 -6.48 -15.44 -4.94
CA PRO A 235 -6.84 -16.75 -5.48
C PRO A 235 -7.84 -16.70 -6.63
N ASN A 236 -8.57 -15.59 -6.75
CA ASN A 236 -9.61 -15.38 -7.75
C ASN A 236 -9.11 -14.62 -8.99
N LEU A 237 -7.86 -14.13 -8.97
CA LEU A 237 -7.25 -13.48 -10.11
C LEU A 237 -6.95 -14.49 -11.22
N THR A 238 -7.16 -14.11 -12.47
CA THR A 238 -6.69 -14.92 -13.60
C THR A 238 -5.17 -15.12 -13.56
N GLN A 239 -4.68 -16.23 -14.10
CA GLN A 239 -3.25 -16.57 -14.23
C GLN A 239 -2.40 -15.50 -14.97
N ASN A 240 -3.06 -14.56 -15.62
CA ASN A 240 -2.46 -13.47 -16.34
C ASN A 240 -1.98 -12.35 -15.41
N VAL A 241 -2.53 -12.21 -14.20
CA VAL A 241 -2.06 -11.18 -13.26
C VAL A 241 -0.71 -11.59 -12.68
N ASP A 242 0.33 -10.81 -12.98
CA ASP A 242 1.64 -10.99 -12.37
C ASP A 242 1.69 -10.23 -11.04
N LEU A 243 1.58 -10.97 -9.95
CA LEU A 243 1.66 -10.47 -8.58
C LEU A 243 2.88 -11.10 -7.87
N LEU A 244 3.63 -10.26 -7.16
CA LEU A 244 4.77 -10.65 -6.34
C LEU A 244 4.59 -10.13 -4.91
N ASP A 245 4.23 -11.02 -4.00
CA ASP A 245 4.23 -10.76 -2.57
C ASP A 245 5.59 -11.13 -1.98
N LEU A 246 6.32 -10.15 -1.44
CA LEU A 246 7.67 -10.35 -0.92
C LEU A 246 7.69 -10.93 0.50
N THR A 247 6.54 -11.06 1.16
CA THR A 247 6.46 -11.62 2.53
C THR A 247 7.10 -13.00 2.65
N PRO A 248 6.73 -14.01 1.84
CA PRO A 248 7.36 -15.33 1.91
C PRO A 248 8.85 -15.30 1.57
N VAL A 249 9.27 -14.40 0.67
CA VAL A 249 10.69 -14.24 0.29
C VAL A 249 11.51 -13.82 1.50
N LEU A 250 11.08 -12.75 2.18
CA LEU A 250 11.80 -12.20 3.33
C LEU A 250 11.77 -13.14 4.54
N LEU A 251 10.62 -13.79 4.80
CA LEU A 251 10.50 -14.79 5.87
C LEU A 251 11.46 -15.96 5.66
N THR A 252 11.47 -16.54 4.45
CA THR A 252 12.35 -17.67 4.13
C THR A 252 13.80 -17.27 4.27
N LYS A 253 14.18 -16.09 3.74
CA LYS A 253 15.57 -15.64 3.82
C LYS A 253 16.04 -15.40 5.25
N GLU A 254 15.21 -14.76 6.08
CA GLU A 254 15.54 -14.49 7.48
C GLU A 254 15.66 -15.81 8.28
N GLN A 255 14.86 -16.83 7.95
CA GLN A 255 14.94 -18.16 8.56
C GLN A 255 16.20 -18.93 8.13
N GLU A 256 16.58 -18.87 6.86
CA GLU A 256 17.71 -19.63 6.31
C GLU A 256 19.08 -19.04 6.68
N THR A 257 19.17 -17.71 6.79
CA THR A 257 20.45 -17.00 6.93
C THR A 257 20.66 -16.36 8.30
N GLU A 258 19.61 -16.27 9.12
CA GLU A 258 19.58 -15.49 10.36
C GLU A 258 19.89 -13.98 10.17
N ILE A 259 19.97 -13.51 8.92
CA ILE A 259 20.14 -12.10 8.60
C ILE A 259 18.77 -11.42 8.73
N PRO A 260 18.63 -10.39 9.60
CA PRO A 260 17.38 -9.67 9.75
C PRO A 260 17.07 -8.84 8.50
N MET A 261 15.81 -8.82 8.07
CA MET A 261 15.35 -8.03 6.92
C MET A 261 14.95 -6.59 7.30
N PHE A 262 14.81 -6.34 8.60
CA PHE A 262 14.44 -5.05 9.17
C PHE A 262 15.37 -4.71 10.34
N SER A 263 15.62 -3.41 10.55
CA SER A 263 16.37 -2.97 11.72
C SER A 263 15.58 -3.18 13.00
N ARG A 264 16.27 -3.44 14.12
CA ARG A 264 15.65 -3.63 15.43
C ARG A 264 15.00 -2.36 15.94
N THR A 265 15.68 -1.22 15.86
CA THR A 265 15.22 0.06 16.46
C THR A 265 15.37 1.31 15.59
N ASP A 266 16.19 1.28 14.53
CA ASP A 266 16.64 2.49 13.83
C ASP A 266 15.57 3.00 12.84
N ASP A 267 15.28 2.23 11.81
CA ASP A 267 14.14 2.43 10.91
C ASP A 267 13.12 1.31 11.10
N VAL A 268 11.97 1.69 11.63
CA VAL A 268 10.86 0.78 11.93
C VAL A 268 9.78 0.77 10.83
N GLY A 269 9.87 1.70 9.88
CA GLY A 269 8.93 1.84 8.77
C GLY A 269 9.41 1.17 7.48
N HIS A 270 10.72 1.01 7.30
CA HIS A 270 11.30 0.41 6.10
C HIS A 270 12.12 -0.83 6.43
N TRP A 271 12.31 -1.70 5.43
CA TRP A 271 13.32 -2.75 5.47
C TRP A 271 14.73 -2.15 5.60
N ASN A 272 15.68 -2.98 6.01
CA ASN A 272 17.10 -2.63 5.93
C ASN A 272 17.68 -2.97 4.54
N GLY A 273 18.97 -2.73 4.33
CA GLY A 273 19.62 -3.01 3.06
C GLY A 273 19.56 -4.47 2.61
N ALA A 274 19.51 -5.44 3.54
CA ALA A 274 19.37 -6.86 3.22
C ALA A 274 17.95 -7.16 2.69
N GLY A 275 16.91 -6.69 3.39
CA GLY A 275 15.53 -6.85 2.93
C GLY A 275 15.27 -6.18 1.58
N PHE A 276 15.80 -4.96 1.38
CA PHE A 276 15.72 -4.26 0.10
C PHE A 276 16.40 -5.06 -1.02
N HIS A 277 17.62 -5.56 -0.79
CA HIS A 277 18.36 -6.37 -1.77
C HIS A 277 17.59 -7.63 -2.19
N GLU A 278 17.04 -8.37 -1.23
CA GLU A 278 16.25 -9.57 -1.54
C GLU A 278 14.96 -9.24 -2.30
N GLY A 279 14.34 -8.09 -2.02
CA GLY A 279 13.22 -7.57 -2.80
C GLY A 279 13.60 -7.33 -4.27
N LEU A 280 14.76 -6.73 -4.53
CA LEU A 280 15.28 -6.50 -5.88
C LEU A 280 15.57 -7.82 -6.61
N VAL A 281 16.25 -8.76 -5.95
CA VAL A 281 16.57 -10.08 -6.51
C VAL A 281 15.31 -10.87 -6.85
N ALA A 282 14.31 -10.85 -5.97
CA ALA A 282 13.04 -11.55 -6.20
C ALA A 282 12.26 -10.94 -7.39
N MET A 283 12.24 -9.62 -7.50
CA MET A 283 11.61 -8.94 -8.62
C MET A 283 12.34 -9.19 -9.94
N ASP A 284 13.67 -9.14 -9.97
CA ASP A 284 14.47 -9.55 -11.14
C ASP A 284 14.10 -10.97 -11.60
N LYS A 285 14.14 -11.93 -10.65
CA LYS A 285 13.82 -13.33 -10.95
C LYS A 285 12.39 -13.49 -11.48
N ARG A 286 11.45 -12.63 -11.06
CA ARG A 286 10.08 -12.62 -11.57
C ARG A 286 10.02 -12.08 -13.00
N LEU A 287 10.66 -10.94 -13.26
CA LEU A 287 10.68 -10.29 -14.57
C LEU A 287 11.39 -11.14 -15.64
N ARG A 288 12.53 -11.78 -15.31
CA ARG A 288 13.25 -12.64 -16.27
C ARG A 288 12.47 -13.84 -16.78
N ARG A 289 11.38 -14.24 -16.13
CA ARG A 289 10.47 -15.27 -16.68
C ARG A 289 9.75 -14.80 -17.94
N HIS A 290 9.53 -13.49 -18.06
CA HIS A 290 8.91 -12.84 -19.21
C HIS A 290 9.94 -12.25 -20.17
N PHE A 291 11.11 -11.86 -19.64
CA PHE A 291 12.21 -11.25 -20.39
C PHE A 291 13.50 -12.05 -20.19
N PRO A 292 13.64 -13.23 -20.82
CA PRO A 292 14.80 -14.12 -20.61
C PRO A 292 16.12 -13.50 -21.09
N ASP A 293 16.05 -12.58 -22.05
CA ASP A 293 17.21 -11.83 -22.57
C ASP A 293 17.63 -10.66 -21.66
N MET A 294 16.85 -10.35 -20.61
CA MET A 294 17.20 -9.32 -19.64
C MET A 294 18.43 -9.75 -18.85
N LEU A 295 19.41 -8.84 -18.70
CA LEU A 295 20.59 -9.06 -17.88
C LEU A 295 20.18 -9.45 -16.44
N PRO A 296 20.85 -10.42 -15.82
CA PRO A 296 20.56 -10.80 -14.44
C PRO A 296 20.87 -9.65 -13.48
N PHE A 297 20.20 -9.65 -12.33
CA PHE A 297 20.48 -8.66 -11.28
C PHE A 297 21.95 -8.73 -10.86
N PRO A 298 22.68 -7.59 -10.84
CA PRO A 298 24.13 -7.57 -10.67
C PRO A 298 24.53 -7.70 -9.18
N ASN A 299 24.25 -8.86 -8.57
CA ASN A 299 24.51 -9.12 -7.16
C ASN A 299 25.96 -8.82 -6.74
N ASP A 300 26.91 -9.10 -7.63
CA ASP A 300 28.34 -8.89 -7.41
C ASP A 300 28.74 -7.40 -7.33
N LYS A 301 27.88 -6.49 -7.80
CA LYS A 301 28.08 -5.04 -7.77
C LYS A 301 27.55 -4.38 -6.49
N PHE A 302 26.88 -5.13 -5.62
CA PHE A 302 26.42 -4.65 -4.32
C PHE A 302 27.34 -5.05 -3.18
N ASP A 303 27.50 -4.15 -2.23
CA ASP A 303 28.22 -4.35 -0.97
C ASP A 303 27.22 -4.23 0.18
N LEU A 304 26.88 -5.37 0.77
CA LEU A 304 25.98 -5.50 1.92
C LEU A 304 26.82 -5.61 3.19
N ARG A 305 26.68 -4.64 4.10
CA ARG A 305 27.43 -4.65 5.36
C ARG A 305 26.55 -4.32 6.55
N PRO A 306 26.56 -5.13 7.62
CA PRO A 306 25.94 -4.77 8.88
C PRO A 306 26.66 -3.58 9.50
N SER A 307 25.92 -2.74 10.21
CA SER A 307 26.47 -1.66 11.02
C SER A 307 27.21 -2.24 12.21
N ALA A 308 28.36 -1.65 12.54
CA ALA A 308 29.15 -2.05 13.71
C ALA A 308 28.39 -1.82 15.04
N ASN A 309 27.46 -0.86 15.07
CA ASN A 309 26.72 -0.49 16.28
C ASN A 309 25.42 -1.27 16.47
N ASP A 310 24.78 -1.73 15.39
CA ASP A 310 23.60 -2.58 15.45
C ASP A 310 23.64 -3.58 14.28
N PRO A 311 23.84 -4.89 14.54
CA PRO A 311 23.96 -5.90 13.49
C PRO A 311 22.64 -6.12 12.72
N THR A 312 21.53 -5.53 13.17
CA THR A 312 20.25 -5.54 12.44
C THR A 312 20.11 -4.40 11.43
N VAL A 313 21.00 -3.43 11.49
CA VAL A 313 21.08 -2.33 10.52
C VAL A 313 22.04 -2.75 9.41
N PHE A 314 21.51 -3.00 8.22
CA PHE A 314 22.30 -3.34 7.04
C PHE A 314 22.35 -2.15 6.08
N SER A 315 23.57 -1.76 5.72
CA SER A 315 23.81 -0.87 4.58
C SER A 315 23.92 -1.70 3.30
N CYS A 316 23.42 -1.15 2.20
CA CYS A 316 23.56 -1.71 0.86
C CYS A 316 24.08 -0.58 -0.03
N LYS A 317 25.23 -0.77 -0.68
CA LYS A 317 25.85 0.24 -1.54
C LYS A 317 26.31 -0.39 -2.85
N TRP A 318 26.29 0.39 -3.92
CA TRP A 318 27.03 0.05 -5.12
C TRP A 318 28.53 0.03 -4.82
N LYS A 319 29.22 -0.99 -5.30
CA LYS A 319 30.68 -0.98 -5.39
C LYS A 319 31.09 0.09 -6.39
N ASN A 320 32.23 0.73 -6.12
CA ASN A 320 32.83 1.62 -7.10
C ASN A 320 33.28 0.77 -8.29
N ASP A 321 32.53 0.84 -9.39
CA ASP A 321 32.71 -0.01 -10.56
C ASP A 321 32.58 0.82 -11.84
N GLU A 322 33.58 0.74 -12.71
CA GLU A 322 33.63 1.53 -13.93
C GLU A 322 32.54 1.14 -14.93
N SER A 323 31.93 -0.05 -14.82
CA SER A 323 30.77 -0.38 -15.66
C SER A 323 29.53 0.42 -15.25
N VAL A 324 29.52 1.02 -14.05
CA VAL A 324 28.40 1.75 -13.46
C VAL A 324 28.52 3.26 -13.73
N HIS A 325 27.74 3.79 -14.68
CA HIS A 325 27.60 5.22 -14.92
C HIS A 325 26.19 5.73 -14.51
N ALA A 326 26.05 7.03 -14.30
CA ALA A 326 24.75 7.69 -14.28
C ALA A 326 24.76 8.80 -15.32
N ALA A 327 23.67 8.88 -16.08
CA ALA A 327 23.36 10.00 -16.97
C ALA A 327 22.10 10.67 -16.43
N GLU A 328 22.00 11.99 -16.57
CA GLU A 328 20.76 12.73 -16.29
C GLU A 328 19.92 12.75 -17.58
N GLU A 329 18.68 12.23 -17.54
CA GLU A 329 17.72 12.43 -18.64
C GLU A 329 16.56 13.31 -18.18
N THR A 330 16.28 14.38 -18.94
CA THR A 330 15.31 15.44 -18.61
C THR A 330 13.88 15.16 -19.10
N ILE A 331 13.53 13.91 -19.32
CA ILE A 331 12.31 13.58 -20.07
C ILE A 331 11.13 13.40 -19.10
N ILE A 332 10.40 14.51 -18.89
CA ILE A 332 9.03 14.62 -18.34
C ILE A 332 8.93 14.64 -16.82
N THR A 333 8.70 15.84 -16.28
CA THR A 333 8.29 16.12 -14.89
C THR A 333 6.80 15.80 -14.69
N PHE A 334 6.49 14.72 -13.98
CA PHE A 334 5.16 14.57 -13.36
C PHE A 334 5.13 15.37 -12.06
N ARG A 335 4.57 16.59 -12.15
CA ARG A 335 4.32 17.58 -11.08
C ARG A 335 5.54 18.18 -10.38
N SER A 336 5.34 19.40 -9.89
CA SER A 336 6.31 20.24 -9.19
C SER A 336 6.66 19.68 -7.81
N GLY A 337 7.86 19.12 -7.71
CA GLY A 337 8.56 18.71 -6.51
C GLY A 337 9.96 18.24 -6.93
N GLU A 338 10.96 18.28 -6.06
CA GLU A 338 12.29 17.76 -6.39
C GLU A 338 12.20 16.24 -6.58
N TRP A 339 12.08 15.84 -7.84
CA TRP A 339 12.20 14.48 -8.33
C TRP A 339 13.48 14.43 -9.15
N THR A 340 14.38 13.56 -8.75
CA THR A 340 15.66 13.37 -9.42
C THR A 340 15.43 12.75 -10.79
N ASP A 341 16.09 13.33 -11.79
CA ASP A 341 16.25 12.72 -13.12
C ASP A 341 16.70 11.26 -12.95
N PRO A 342 16.27 10.32 -13.80
CA PRO A 342 16.70 8.92 -13.74
C PRO A 342 18.23 8.80 -13.71
N LYS A 343 18.83 8.68 -12.52
CA LYS A 343 20.29 8.58 -12.34
C LYS A 343 20.69 7.13 -12.13
N CYS A 344 20.82 6.38 -13.22
CA CYS A 344 21.78 5.27 -13.39
C CYS A 344 21.60 4.67 -14.79
N SER A 345 22.70 4.40 -15.49
CA SER A 345 22.75 3.62 -16.72
C SER A 345 24.19 3.13 -16.93
N THR A 346 24.39 1.82 -17.03
CA THR A 346 25.69 1.14 -16.86
C THR A 346 25.93 -0.01 -17.88
N ALA A 347 26.78 0.23 -18.90
CA ALA A 347 27.27 -0.63 -20.01
C ALA A 347 26.30 -1.34 -21.01
N ASP A 348 26.83 -1.65 -22.22
CA ASP A 348 26.15 -2.13 -23.45
C ASP A 348 25.45 -3.50 -23.33
N GLY A 349 24.42 -3.73 -24.16
CA GLY A 349 23.67 -5.00 -24.24
C GLY A 349 22.33 -5.03 -23.49
N ARG A 350 21.83 -3.87 -23.05
CA ARG A 350 20.51 -3.72 -22.42
C ARG A 350 19.40 -3.60 -23.46
N LYS A 351 18.18 -3.92 -23.04
CA LYS A 351 17.00 -3.84 -23.89
C LYS A 351 15.81 -3.37 -23.07
N GLY A 352 15.01 -2.51 -23.66
CA GLY A 352 13.67 -2.23 -23.19
C GLY A 352 13.56 -1.06 -22.21
N ASN A 353 12.31 -0.69 -21.96
CA ASN A 353 11.93 0.47 -21.16
C ASN A 353 11.05 0.01 -19.99
N LEU A 354 11.40 0.44 -18.77
CA LEU A 354 10.66 0.11 -17.56
C LEU A 354 10.09 1.37 -16.89
N VAL A 355 8.83 1.33 -16.48
CA VAL A 355 8.23 2.33 -15.59
C VAL A 355 8.01 1.68 -14.22
N LEU A 356 8.68 2.21 -13.20
CA LEU A 356 8.48 1.83 -11.81
C LEU A 356 7.57 2.86 -11.15
N PHE A 357 6.51 2.41 -10.53
CA PHE A 357 5.78 3.19 -9.55
C PHE A 357 6.03 2.64 -8.16
N SER A 358 6.48 3.48 -7.22
CA SER A 358 6.70 3.01 -5.85
C SER A 358 6.59 4.10 -4.79
N ASP A 359 6.37 3.65 -3.56
CA ASP A 359 6.38 4.51 -2.37
C ASP A 359 7.79 4.69 -1.78
N SER A 360 7.85 5.28 -0.58
CA SER A 360 9.10 5.58 0.12
C SER A 360 9.90 4.35 0.55
N SER A 361 9.30 3.17 0.73
CA SER A 361 10.07 1.96 1.11
C SER A 361 10.99 1.49 0.01
N TRP A 362 10.68 1.84 -1.23
CA TRP A 362 11.52 1.59 -2.39
C TRP A 362 12.45 2.77 -2.74
N LYS A 363 12.40 3.85 -1.94
CA LYS A 363 13.21 5.08 -2.05
C LYS A 363 14.13 5.34 -0.85
N ALA A 364 13.82 4.76 0.31
CA ALA A 364 14.53 4.94 1.56
C ALA A 364 14.55 3.60 2.31
N PHE A 365 15.74 3.11 2.63
CA PHE A 365 15.95 2.00 3.55
C PHE A 365 17.00 2.41 4.59
N CYS A 366 16.95 1.76 5.75
CA CYS A 366 17.79 2.04 6.90
C CYS A 366 19.28 2.04 6.52
N SER A 367 20.04 3.04 6.98
CA SER A 367 21.50 3.22 6.78
C SER A 367 22.03 3.63 5.39
N GLY A 368 21.20 4.24 4.54
CA GLY A 368 21.72 5.19 3.55
C GLY A 368 20.94 5.31 2.25
N LEU A 369 20.00 6.25 2.20
CA LEU A 369 19.49 6.81 0.93
C LEU A 369 19.62 8.33 0.81
N ILE A 370 20.24 8.99 1.79
CA ILE A 370 20.84 10.32 1.56
C ILE A 370 22.09 10.21 0.66
N PHE A 371 22.63 9.00 0.45
CA PHE A 371 23.90 8.77 -0.28
C PHE A 371 23.93 7.51 -1.16
N PHE A 372 22.84 7.13 -1.85
CA PHE A 372 23.03 6.41 -3.12
C PHE A 372 23.63 7.43 -4.06
N TYR A 373 24.95 7.40 -4.29
CA TYR A 373 25.55 8.22 -5.34
C TYR A 373 25.84 7.31 -6.54
N PRO A 374 25.37 7.71 -7.73
CA PRO A 374 24.65 8.96 -8.01
C PRO A 374 23.16 8.87 -7.61
N GLY A 375 22.69 9.86 -6.84
CA GLY A 375 21.38 10.05 -6.19
C GLY A 375 20.26 9.00 -6.29
N GLY A 376 19.72 8.57 -5.14
CA GLY A 376 18.25 8.52 -4.91
C GLY A 376 17.35 7.53 -5.66
N HIS A 377 17.87 6.61 -6.50
CA HIS A 377 17.03 5.68 -7.27
C HIS A 377 17.15 4.20 -6.87
N SER A 378 16.13 3.44 -7.24
CA SER A 378 16.10 1.97 -7.13
C SER A 378 17.18 1.33 -8.01
N ALA A 379 17.58 0.09 -7.74
CA ALA A 379 18.64 -0.62 -8.47
C ALA A 379 18.27 -1.09 -9.90
N PHE A 380 17.00 -0.95 -10.30
CA PHE A 380 16.51 -1.35 -11.62
C PHE A 380 17.15 -0.72 -12.86
N PRO A 381 17.71 0.50 -12.83
CA PRO A 381 18.32 1.12 -14.00
C PRO A 381 19.44 0.31 -14.65
N TYR A 382 20.07 -0.60 -13.90
CA TYR A 382 21.14 -1.44 -14.42
C TYR A 382 20.68 -2.44 -15.48
N GLN A 383 19.46 -2.97 -15.36
CA GLN A 383 19.00 -4.08 -16.21
C GLN A 383 18.26 -3.62 -17.47
N TRP A 384 17.83 -2.35 -17.49
CA TRP A 384 16.98 -1.76 -18.52
C TRP A 384 17.69 -0.62 -19.24
N GLU A 385 17.34 -0.40 -20.52
CA GLU A 385 17.94 0.67 -21.31
C GLU A 385 17.41 2.03 -20.87
N LYS A 386 16.08 2.14 -20.72
CA LYS A 386 15.41 3.33 -20.19
C LYS A 386 14.58 2.97 -18.98
N HIS A 387 14.57 3.84 -17.99
CA HIS A 387 13.75 3.65 -16.79
C HIS A 387 13.10 4.96 -16.36
N ARG A 388 11.88 4.86 -15.83
CA ARG A 388 11.16 5.94 -15.17
C ARG A 388 10.76 5.52 -13.77
N HIS A 389 10.74 6.47 -12.85
CA HIS A 389 10.24 6.27 -11.51
C HIS A 389 9.23 7.36 -11.13
N ALA A 390 8.11 6.98 -10.54
CA ALA A 390 7.15 7.91 -9.97
C ALA A 390 6.45 7.31 -8.73
N ASP A 391 5.79 8.17 -7.93
CA ASP A 391 4.90 7.70 -6.88
C ASP A 391 3.52 7.44 -7.47
N ILE A 392 3.04 6.19 -7.43
CA ILE A 392 1.73 5.83 -8.00
C ILE A 392 0.60 6.66 -7.38
N GLN A 393 0.74 7.07 -6.11
CA GLN A 393 -0.29 7.82 -5.38
C GLN A 393 -0.49 9.25 -5.93
N GLN A 394 0.43 9.72 -6.78
CA GLN A 394 0.38 11.06 -7.38
C GLN A 394 -0.06 11.03 -8.86
N VAL A 395 -0.22 9.83 -9.44
CA VAL A 395 -0.55 9.63 -10.85
C VAL A 395 -2.06 9.59 -11.04
N THR A 396 -2.54 10.27 -12.07
CA THR A 396 -3.93 10.22 -12.54
C THR A 396 -4.10 9.21 -13.66
N PHE A 397 -5.33 8.74 -13.91
CA PHE A 397 -5.58 7.85 -15.04
C PHE A 397 -5.22 8.48 -16.40
N ASN A 398 -5.41 9.80 -16.57
CA ASN A 398 -5.02 10.49 -17.80
C ASN A 398 -3.50 10.45 -18.02
N GLU A 399 -2.72 10.71 -16.98
CA GLU A 399 -1.26 10.63 -17.03
C GLU A 399 -0.80 9.19 -17.34
N LEU A 400 -1.45 8.19 -16.73
CA LEU A 400 -1.19 6.77 -17.06
C LEU A 400 -1.47 6.46 -18.54
N ARG A 401 -2.56 7.00 -19.12
CA ARG A 401 -2.86 6.84 -20.55
C ARG A 401 -1.78 7.47 -21.45
N CYS A 402 -1.28 8.65 -21.09
CA CYS A 402 -0.17 9.28 -21.81
C CYS A 402 1.08 8.40 -21.77
N ILE A 403 1.49 7.90 -20.59
CA ILE A 403 2.65 7.00 -20.46
C ILE A 403 2.50 5.77 -21.36
N VAL A 404 1.35 5.11 -21.32
CA VAL A 404 1.10 3.90 -22.11
C VAL A 404 1.14 4.16 -23.62
N ARG A 405 0.63 5.30 -24.09
CA ARG A 405 0.49 5.60 -25.52
C ARG A 405 1.73 6.24 -26.13
N GLU A 406 2.36 7.16 -25.41
CA GLU A 406 3.48 7.96 -25.87
C GLU A 406 4.82 7.25 -25.59
N GLU A 407 5.02 6.76 -24.36
CA GLU A 407 6.30 6.14 -23.96
C GLU A 407 6.36 4.65 -24.31
N ARG A 408 5.21 3.97 -24.32
CA ARG A 408 5.07 2.55 -24.66
C ARG A 408 6.11 1.67 -23.96
N PRO A 409 6.14 1.68 -22.61
CA PRO A 409 7.11 0.89 -21.87
C PRO A 409 6.91 -0.60 -22.13
N GLU A 410 7.98 -1.38 -22.09
CA GLU A 410 7.87 -2.85 -22.17
C GLU A 410 7.37 -3.42 -20.84
N VAL A 411 7.75 -2.78 -19.73
CA VAL A 411 7.40 -3.20 -18.37
C VAL A 411 6.87 -2.04 -17.55
N MET A 412 5.81 -2.31 -16.79
CA MET A 412 5.32 -1.45 -15.74
C MET A 412 5.28 -2.21 -14.42
N VAL A 413 6.05 -1.74 -13.44
CA VAL A 413 6.06 -2.26 -12.08
C VAL A 413 5.30 -1.30 -11.19
N GLU A 414 4.34 -1.79 -10.42
CA GLU A 414 3.73 -1.04 -9.32
C GLU A 414 4.07 -1.73 -8.00
N ALA A 415 4.92 -1.08 -7.20
CA ALA A 415 5.43 -1.62 -5.96
C ALA A 415 4.90 -0.80 -4.77
N GLN A 416 4.01 -1.42 -3.99
CA GLN A 416 3.42 -0.82 -2.80
C GLN A 416 3.86 -1.54 -1.54
N THR A 417 4.08 -0.80 -0.46
CA THR A 417 4.28 -1.37 0.86
C THR A 417 2.93 -1.74 1.47
N GLU A 418 2.89 -2.80 2.27
CA GLU A 418 1.67 -3.32 2.90
C GLU A 418 0.83 -2.25 3.60
N ARG A 419 1.45 -1.33 4.37
CA ARG A 419 0.74 -0.21 5.04
C ARG A 419 0.17 0.87 4.09
N ALA A 420 0.59 0.84 2.83
CA ALA A 420 0.26 1.79 1.78
C ALA A 420 -0.71 1.19 0.74
N LEU A 421 -1.05 -0.11 0.86
CA LEU A 421 -1.90 -0.83 -0.07
C LEU A 421 -3.24 -0.14 -0.26
N THR A 422 -3.35 0.59 -1.35
CA THR A 422 -4.58 1.28 -1.76
C THR A 422 -4.66 1.32 -3.28
N ILE A 423 -5.88 1.37 -3.80
CA ILE A 423 -6.10 1.76 -5.20
C ILE A 423 -5.82 3.26 -5.28
N PRO A 424 -4.84 3.71 -6.09
CA PRO A 424 -4.46 5.12 -6.17
C PRO A 424 -5.67 5.98 -6.55
N SER A 425 -6.01 6.97 -5.73
CA SER A 425 -7.25 7.74 -5.89
C SER A 425 -7.32 8.52 -7.21
N GLY A 426 -6.17 8.97 -7.74
CA GLY A 426 -6.08 9.63 -9.03
C GLY A 426 -6.36 8.72 -10.23
N ILE A 427 -6.18 7.40 -10.06
CA ILE A 427 -6.48 6.39 -11.09
C ILE A 427 -7.89 5.84 -10.88
N GLY A 428 -8.22 5.45 -9.65
CA GLY A 428 -9.48 4.78 -9.34
C GLY A 428 -9.64 3.47 -10.10
N ILE A 429 -10.87 3.18 -10.53
CA ILE A 429 -11.22 2.01 -11.34
C ILE A 429 -12.04 2.51 -12.53
N PRO A 430 -11.36 3.03 -13.56
CA PRO A 430 -12.01 3.56 -14.74
C PRO A 430 -12.77 2.44 -15.48
N SER A 431 -13.73 2.82 -16.33
CA SER A 431 -14.55 1.85 -17.05
C SER A 431 -13.70 0.95 -17.94
N GLU A 432 -12.59 1.46 -18.49
CA GLU A 432 -11.60 0.69 -19.23
C GLU A 432 -11.05 -0.49 -18.42
N PHE A 433 -10.74 -0.30 -17.13
CA PHE A 433 -10.27 -1.38 -16.26
C PHE A 433 -11.39 -2.38 -15.97
N ARG A 434 -12.61 -1.91 -15.71
CA ARG A 434 -13.75 -2.81 -15.47
C ARG A 434 -14.05 -3.70 -16.68
N HIS A 435 -14.08 -3.12 -17.87
CA HIS A 435 -14.31 -3.88 -19.11
C HIS A 435 -13.13 -4.81 -19.43
N ALA A 436 -11.89 -4.37 -19.21
CA ALA A 436 -10.71 -5.21 -19.36
C ALA A 436 -10.68 -6.38 -18.36
N ALA A 437 -11.11 -6.17 -17.11
CA ALA A 437 -11.24 -7.21 -16.10
C ALA A 437 -12.32 -8.23 -16.47
N ARG A 438 -13.47 -7.77 -17.00
CA ARG A 438 -14.49 -8.67 -17.56
C ARG A 438 -13.91 -9.48 -18.72
N PHE A 439 -13.20 -8.83 -19.65
CA PHE A 439 -12.55 -9.51 -20.78
C PHE A 439 -11.55 -10.58 -20.32
N ALA A 440 -10.74 -10.27 -19.30
CA ALA A 440 -9.75 -11.21 -18.76
C ALA A 440 -10.40 -12.50 -18.24
N ARG A 441 -11.54 -12.37 -17.55
CA ARG A 441 -12.32 -13.48 -16.98
C ARG A 441 -13.18 -14.23 -17.99
N GLY A 442 -13.46 -13.61 -19.13
CA GLY A 442 -14.34 -14.17 -20.15
C GLY A 442 -13.72 -15.32 -20.96
N LYS A 443 -14.58 -16.16 -21.51
CA LYS A 443 -14.22 -17.23 -22.45
C LYS A 443 -14.34 -16.73 -23.88
N PRO A 444 -13.40 -17.03 -24.78
CA PRO A 444 -13.50 -16.60 -26.17
C PRO A 444 -14.70 -17.25 -26.88
N VAL A 445 -15.53 -16.41 -27.50
CA VAL A 445 -16.64 -16.83 -28.40
C VAL A 445 -16.36 -16.45 -29.84
N LEU A 446 -15.57 -15.39 -30.05
CA LEU A 446 -14.99 -15.03 -31.34
C LEU A 446 -13.54 -14.65 -31.08
N LEU A 447 -12.62 -15.27 -31.80
CA LEU A 447 -11.24 -14.85 -31.82
C LEU A 447 -10.82 -14.68 -33.27
N TRP A 448 -10.57 -13.44 -33.68
CA TRP A 448 -10.01 -13.17 -34.98
C TRP A 448 -8.51 -12.91 -34.83
N THR A 449 -7.72 -13.85 -35.36
CA THR A 449 -6.26 -13.75 -35.46
C THR A 449 -5.82 -13.81 -36.91
N ILE A 450 -4.61 -13.31 -37.18
CA ILE A 450 -4.04 -13.17 -38.53
C ILE A 450 -4.03 -14.47 -39.34
N ASN A 451 -3.96 -15.61 -38.63
CA ASN A 451 -3.77 -16.93 -39.22
C ASN A 451 -5.08 -17.63 -39.63
N GLU A 452 -6.23 -17.06 -39.30
CA GLU A 452 -7.54 -17.48 -39.80
C GLU A 452 -8.22 -16.24 -40.42
N PRO A 453 -7.87 -15.87 -41.66
CA PRO A 453 -8.73 -14.97 -42.42
C PRO A 453 -10.04 -15.70 -42.67
N VAL A 454 -10.97 -15.58 -41.73
CA VAL A 454 -12.37 -15.91 -41.92
C VAL A 454 -12.83 -15.14 -43.15
N ASP A 455 -13.62 -15.73 -44.06
CA ASP A 455 -14.04 -15.07 -45.30
C ASP A 455 -14.74 -13.73 -44.99
N MET A 456 -14.01 -12.63 -45.08
CA MET A 456 -14.54 -11.30 -44.80
C MET A 456 -14.76 -10.58 -46.11
N PHE A 457 -15.97 -10.06 -46.26
CA PHE A 457 -16.28 -9.14 -47.35
C PHE A 457 -16.13 -7.73 -46.82
N GLY A 458 -15.21 -6.99 -47.44
CA GLY A 458 -15.06 -5.56 -47.22
C GLY A 458 -16.06 -4.79 -48.08
N VAL A 459 -16.71 -3.80 -47.50
CA VAL A 459 -17.48 -2.78 -48.23
C VAL A 459 -16.71 -1.47 -48.10
N ASN A 460 -16.58 -0.72 -49.20
CA ASN A 460 -15.79 0.51 -49.26
C ASN A 460 -14.31 0.33 -48.84
N ILE A 461 -13.74 -0.84 -49.18
CA ILE A 461 -12.36 -1.20 -48.91
C ILE A 461 -11.72 -1.69 -50.21
N ASP A 462 -10.63 -1.05 -50.64
CA ASP A 462 -9.94 -1.39 -51.90
C ASP A 462 -9.03 -2.62 -51.75
N GLU A 463 -8.43 -2.78 -50.57
CA GLU A 463 -7.40 -3.77 -50.33
C GLU A 463 -7.42 -4.19 -48.85
N ILE A 464 -7.28 -5.50 -48.61
CA ILE A 464 -7.02 -6.07 -47.29
C ILE A 464 -5.73 -6.89 -47.40
N VAL A 465 -4.68 -6.45 -46.72
CA VAL A 465 -3.35 -7.07 -46.75
C VAL A 465 -2.97 -7.50 -45.35
N ILE A 466 -2.32 -8.66 -45.24
CA ILE A 466 -1.66 -9.07 -44.01
C ILE A 466 -0.27 -8.42 -43.97
N ASP A 467 -0.01 -7.61 -42.94
CA ASP A 467 1.27 -6.94 -42.73
C ASP A 467 1.81 -7.26 -41.33
N GLY A 468 2.68 -8.27 -41.25
CA GLY A 468 3.25 -8.76 -40.00
C GLY A 468 2.18 -9.31 -39.06
N ASP A 469 1.98 -8.62 -37.93
CA ASP A 469 1.04 -8.98 -36.86
C ASP A 469 -0.34 -8.29 -36.98
N ALA A 470 -0.71 -7.80 -38.16
CA ALA A 470 -1.96 -7.08 -38.36
C ALA A 470 -2.55 -7.26 -39.75
N PHE A 471 -3.86 -7.07 -39.84
CA PHE A 471 -4.55 -6.82 -41.08
C PHE A 471 -4.58 -5.32 -41.36
N VAL A 472 -4.24 -4.96 -42.57
CA VAL A 472 -4.25 -3.59 -43.05
C VAL A 472 -5.35 -3.48 -44.08
N LEU A 473 -6.28 -2.53 -43.89
CA LEU A 473 -7.30 -2.21 -44.87
C LEU A 473 -7.20 -0.75 -45.30
N ASN A 474 -7.49 -0.50 -46.57
CA ASN A 474 -7.57 0.85 -47.12
C ASN A 474 -9.04 1.23 -47.38
N ALA A 475 -9.60 2.08 -46.52
CA ALA A 475 -10.97 2.58 -46.64
C ALA A 475 -11.06 3.66 -47.73
N THR A 476 -11.99 3.48 -48.68
CA THR A 476 -12.20 4.41 -49.81
C THR A 476 -13.01 5.64 -49.43
N ASN A 477 -13.85 5.53 -48.40
CA ASN A 477 -14.70 6.59 -47.90
C ASN A 477 -14.86 6.50 -46.37
N GLY A 478 -15.79 7.26 -45.80
CA GLY A 478 -16.06 7.29 -44.36
C GLY A 478 -17.00 6.21 -43.83
N ASP A 479 -17.28 5.16 -44.61
CA ASP A 479 -18.14 4.03 -44.22
C ASP A 479 -17.51 2.67 -44.60
N PRO A 480 -16.24 2.38 -44.23
CA PRO A 480 -15.69 1.06 -44.39
C PRO A 480 -16.43 0.06 -43.50
N ALA A 481 -16.72 -1.12 -44.02
CA ALA A 481 -17.38 -2.18 -43.26
C ALA A 481 -16.74 -3.54 -43.51
N LEU A 482 -16.72 -4.35 -42.45
CA LEU A 482 -16.13 -5.67 -42.40
C LEU A 482 -17.16 -6.66 -41.86
N GLY A 483 -17.67 -7.56 -42.71
CA GLY A 483 -18.67 -8.57 -42.30
C GLY A 483 -18.04 -9.92 -41.92
N THR A 484 -18.58 -10.61 -40.92
CA THR A 484 -18.21 -12.01 -40.62
C THR A 484 -18.93 -12.98 -41.56
N SER A 485 -18.25 -14.03 -42.06
CA SER A 485 -18.89 -15.11 -42.84
C SER A 485 -19.57 -16.19 -42.00
N HIS A 486 -19.46 -16.12 -40.67
CA HIS A 486 -20.08 -17.06 -39.75
C HIS A 486 -20.83 -16.30 -38.65
N SER A 487 -21.84 -16.94 -38.09
CA SER A 487 -22.58 -16.39 -36.95
C SER A 487 -21.87 -16.69 -35.63
N VAL A 488 -21.86 -15.71 -34.74
CA VAL A 488 -21.34 -15.77 -33.38
C VAL A 488 -22.51 -15.88 -32.41
N GLN A 489 -22.34 -16.66 -31.35
CA GLN A 489 -23.37 -16.83 -30.31
C GLN A 489 -22.73 -16.64 -28.95
N VAL A 490 -23.42 -15.89 -28.09
CA VAL A 490 -23.11 -15.77 -26.66
C VAL A 490 -24.14 -16.58 -25.89
N CYS A 491 -23.69 -17.38 -24.92
CA CYS A 491 -24.58 -18.23 -24.13
C CYS A 491 -25.68 -17.41 -23.44
N GLU A 492 -26.90 -17.95 -23.41
CA GLU A 492 -28.04 -17.31 -22.73
C GLU A 492 -27.69 -16.98 -21.27
N GLY A 493 -28.03 -15.76 -20.83
CA GLY A 493 -27.69 -15.24 -19.51
C GLY A 493 -26.25 -14.74 -19.33
N SER A 494 -25.37 -14.92 -20.32
CA SER A 494 -24.01 -14.37 -20.29
C SER A 494 -23.96 -12.93 -20.80
N GLU A 495 -22.95 -12.18 -20.37
CA GLU A 495 -22.60 -10.89 -20.97
C GLU A 495 -21.46 -11.08 -21.96
N SER A 496 -21.28 -10.16 -22.90
CA SER A 496 -20.17 -10.19 -23.85
C SER A 496 -19.29 -8.95 -23.70
N VAL A 497 -18.03 -9.06 -24.08
CA VAL A 497 -17.12 -7.92 -24.12
C VAL A 497 -16.14 -8.12 -25.28
N MET A 498 -15.93 -7.07 -26.08
CA MET A 498 -15.01 -7.09 -27.23
C MET A 498 -13.72 -6.36 -26.89
N LEU A 499 -12.59 -6.93 -27.26
CA LEU A 499 -11.32 -6.23 -27.41
C LEU A 499 -11.10 -5.93 -28.90
N ILE A 500 -10.86 -4.66 -29.22
CA ILE A 500 -10.35 -4.20 -30.51
C ILE A 500 -9.04 -3.44 -30.29
N ASP A 501 -7.99 -3.85 -31.02
CA ASP A 501 -6.72 -3.12 -31.15
C ASP A 501 -6.53 -2.72 -32.61
N LEU A 502 -6.64 -1.42 -32.89
CA LEU A 502 -6.52 -0.87 -34.24
C LEU A 502 -5.76 0.47 -34.27
N ASP A 503 -5.09 0.76 -35.39
CA ASP A 503 -4.68 2.11 -35.73
C ASP A 503 -5.70 2.75 -36.68
N ALA A 504 -6.20 3.93 -36.30
CA ALA A 504 -7.09 4.72 -37.13
C ALA A 504 -6.32 5.87 -37.82
N PRO A 505 -6.59 6.17 -39.10
CA PRO A 505 -5.93 7.25 -39.83
C PRO A 505 -6.35 8.65 -39.35
N ALA A 506 -7.51 8.76 -38.72
CA ALA A 506 -8.04 9.99 -38.13
C ALA A 506 -8.94 9.66 -36.93
N ALA A 507 -9.27 10.67 -36.13
CA ALA A 507 -10.31 10.55 -35.12
C ALA A 507 -11.67 10.27 -35.77
N GLY A 508 -12.52 9.48 -35.11
CA GLY A 508 -13.78 9.05 -35.67
C GLY A 508 -14.58 8.16 -34.73
N THR A 509 -15.46 7.32 -35.30
CA THR A 509 -16.27 6.37 -34.54
C THR A 509 -16.00 4.95 -35.02
N PHE A 510 -15.67 4.06 -34.09
CA PHE A 510 -15.72 2.62 -34.28
C PHE A 510 -17.14 2.13 -34.00
N GLN A 511 -17.66 1.22 -34.80
CA GLN A 511 -19.00 0.66 -34.59
C GLN A 511 -19.05 -0.83 -34.88
N VAL A 512 -19.84 -1.55 -34.09
CA VAL A 512 -20.12 -2.97 -34.32
C VAL A 512 -21.62 -3.13 -34.38
N PHE A 513 -22.09 -3.77 -35.43
CA PHE A 513 -23.47 -4.16 -35.64
C PHE A 513 -23.63 -5.67 -35.52
N TRP A 514 -24.83 -6.09 -35.11
CA TRP A 514 -25.23 -7.49 -35.10
C TRP A 514 -26.56 -7.67 -35.82
N SER A 515 -26.75 -8.83 -36.46
CA SER A 515 -28.02 -9.17 -37.11
C SER A 515 -28.23 -10.68 -37.22
N ILE A 516 -29.48 -11.13 -37.13
CA ILE A 516 -29.84 -12.55 -37.32
C ILE A 516 -30.03 -12.87 -38.81
N ASN A 517 -30.38 -11.87 -39.62
CA ASN A 517 -30.80 -12.02 -41.02
C ASN A 517 -30.00 -11.11 -41.98
N ASP A 518 -28.80 -10.67 -41.58
CA ASP A 518 -27.95 -9.72 -42.30
C ASP A 518 -28.59 -8.34 -42.57
N ALA A 519 -29.72 -8.01 -41.93
CA ALA A 519 -30.27 -6.66 -41.90
C ALA A 519 -29.70 -5.90 -40.69
N PHE A 520 -28.63 -5.14 -40.91
CA PHE A 520 -27.98 -4.35 -39.87
C PHE A 520 -28.72 -3.03 -39.63
N SER A 521 -28.88 -2.64 -38.37
CA SER A 521 -29.60 -1.42 -37.96
C SER A 521 -28.82 -0.64 -36.90
N GLU A 522 -28.98 0.68 -36.86
CA GLU A 522 -28.37 1.52 -35.82
C GLU A 522 -28.80 1.12 -34.39
N ASN A 523 -30.01 0.58 -34.23
CA ASN A 523 -30.52 0.12 -32.94
C ASN A 523 -29.82 -1.18 -32.48
N ASP A 524 -29.29 -1.95 -33.44
CA ASP A 524 -28.59 -3.21 -33.21
C ASP A 524 -27.07 -3.01 -33.37
N SER A 525 -26.56 -1.99 -32.68
CA SER A 525 -25.15 -1.62 -32.75
C SER A 525 -24.61 -0.99 -31.47
N ILE A 526 -23.29 -1.00 -31.34
CA ILE A 526 -22.57 -0.29 -30.29
C ILE A 526 -21.41 0.52 -30.88
N LYS A 527 -21.17 1.71 -30.31
CA LYS A 527 -20.17 2.67 -30.80
C LYS A 527 -19.09 2.94 -29.76
N ALA A 528 -17.89 3.24 -30.23
CA ALA A 528 -16.81 3.78 -29.43
C ALA A 528 -16.10 4.91 -30.18
N ALA A 529 -15.61 5.92 -29.44
CA ALA A 529 -14.79 6.97 -30.02
C ALA A 529 -13.40 6.43 -30.40
N LEU A 530 -12.89 6.89 -31.53
CA LEU A 530 -11.53 6.64 -31.98
C LEU A 530 -10.73 7.94 -31.97
N GLU A 531 -9.47 7.82 -31.57
CA GLU A 531 -8.46 8.83 -31.76
C GLU A 531 -7.56 8.48 -32.95
N THR A 532 -6.81 9.46 -33.45
CA THR A 532 -5.80 9.19 -34.49
C THR A 532 -4.67 8.32 -33.93
N GLY A 533 -4.21 7.33 -34.71
CA GLY A 533 -3.20 6.38 -34.28
C GLY A 533 -3.80 5.17 -33.55
N ARG A 534 -3.03 4.58 -32.62
CA ARG A 534 -3.40 3.33 -31.94
C ARG A 534 -4.51 3.52 -30.91
N ASN A 535 -5.53 2.68 -31.00
CA ASN A 535 -6.67 2.57 -30.10
C ASN A 535 -6.77 1.12 -29.60
N VAL A 536 -6.86 0.95 -28.28
CA VAL A 536 -7.15 -0.32 -27.63
C VAL A 536 -8.42 -0.14 -26.81
N ILE A 537 -9.52 -0.75 -27.25
CA ILE A 537 -10.85 -0.51 -26.70
C ILE A 537 -11.44 -1.83 -26.20
N PHE A 538 -11.96 -1.79 -24.98
CA PHE A 538 -12.77 -2.85 -24.40
C PHE A 538 -14.24 -2.41 -24.44
N LEU A 539 -15.00 -2.94 -25.40
CA LEU A 539 -16.37 -2.55 -25.68
C LEU A 539 -17.35 -3.49 -24.95
N PRO A 540 -18.20 -2.99 -24.03
CA PRO A 540 -19.13 -3.84 -23.29
C PRO A 540 -20.36 -4.22 -24.09
N ASN A 541 -20.80 -5.48 -23.96
CA ASN A 541 -21.99 -6.04 -24.61
C ASN A 541 -22.09 -5.76 -26.12
N PRO A 542 -21.04 -6.06 -26.91
CA PRO A 542 -21.04 -5.93 -28.36
C PRO A 542 -22.02 -6.87 -29.07
N LEU A 543 -22.54 -7.88 -28.35
CA LEU A 543 -23.43 -8.89 -28.88
C LEU A 543 -24.44 -9.35 -27.81
N PRO A 544 -25.76 -9.37 -28.10
CA PRO A 544 -26.75 -9.93 -27.18
C PRO A 544 -26.56 -11.44 -26.98
N ALA A 545 -27.02 -11.95 -25.84
CA ALA A 545 -27.02 -13.37 -25.54
C ALA A 545 -28.19 -14.13 -26.22
N GLY A 546 -28.02 -15.44 -26.39
CA GLY A 546 -29.07 -16.37 -26.80
C GLY A 546 -29.06 -16.73 -28.28
N GLU A 547 -29.11 -15.75 -29.17
CA GLU A 547 -29.24 -15.97 -30.61
C GLU A 547 -27.88 -16.06 -31.34
N LYS A 548 -27.92 -16.59 -32.58
CA LYS A 548 -26.78 -16.59 -33.50
C LYS A 548 -26.81 -15.35 -34.37
N TYR A 549 -25.78 -14.52 -34.25
CA TYR A 549 -25.70 -13.23 -34.95
C TYR A 549 -24.54 -13.18 -35.93
N ARG A 550 -24.79 -12.59 -37.09
CA ARG A 550 -23.77 -12.09 -38.01
C ARG A 550 -23.28 -10.74 -37.52
N LEU A 551 -21.98 -10.47 -37.65
CA LEU A 551 -21.40 -9.20 -37.23
C LEU A 551 -20.96 -8.38 -38.44
N ARG A 552 -21.18 -7.07 -38.36
CA ARG A 552 -20.55 -6.06 -39.22
C ARG A 552 -19.72 -5.13 -38.34
N ILE A 553 -18.45 -4.97 -38.67
CA ILE A 553 -17.50 -4.14 -37.94
C ILE A 553 -17.11 -2.97 -38.82
N ASP A 554 -17.35 -1.76 -38.34
CA ASP A 554 -16.99 -0.54 -39.02
C ASP A 554 -15.74 0.04 -38.31
N PRO A 555 -14.54 -0.10 -38.90
CA PRO A 555 -13.28 0.21 -38.24
C PRO A 555 -13.06 1.70 -37.98
N GLY A 556 -13.84 2.58 -38.61
CA GLY A 556 -13.79 4.03 -38.41
C GLY A 556 -14.65 4.79 -39.42
N THR A 557 -14.79 6.10 -39.22
CA THR A 557 -15.62 6.98 -40.08
C THR A 557 -14.81 7.86 -41.04
N ALA A 558 -13.54 7.53 -41.25
CA ALA A 558 -12.62 8.30 -42.10
C ALA A 558 -12.03 7.41 -43.21
N PRO A 559 -11.78 7.95 -44.42
CA PRO A 559 -11.02 7.23 -45.43
C PRO A 559 -9.55 7.09 -45.01
N GLY A 560 -8.86 6.12 -45.61
CA GLY A 560 -7.43 5.88 -45.42
C GLY A 560 -7.10 4.53 -44.81
N LYS A 561 -5.85 4.40 -44.36
CA LYS A 561 -5.26 3.13 -43.93
C LYS A 561 -5.57 2.85 -42.46
N TYR A 562 -6.27 1.74 -42.20
CA TYR A 562 -6.46 1.19 -40.86
C TYR A 562 -5.58 -0.04 -40.67
N ARG A 563 -5.02 -0.21 -39.48
CA ARG A 563 -4.24 -1.39 -39.10
C ARG A 563 -4.89 -2.09 -37.92
N ILE A 564 -5.52 -3.24 -38.12
CA ILE A 564 -6.20 -4.01 -37.08
C ILE A 564 -5.30 -5.15 -36.63
N ARG A 565 -4.87 -5.13 -35.37
CA ARG A 565 -4.00 -6.16 -34.77
C ARG A 565 -4.82 -7.29 -34.16
N LYS A 566 -5.97 -6.95 -33.57
CA LYS A 566 -6.77 -7.93 -32.83
C LYS A 566 -8.23 -7.54 -32.73
N ILE A 567 -9.10 -8.53 -32.96
CA ILE A 567 -10.52 -8.50 -32.63
C ILE A 567 -10.85 -9.79 -31.87
N GLU A 568 -11.36 -9.65 -30.66
CA GLU A 568 -11.75 -10.80 -29.85
C GLU A 568 -13.01 -10.46 -29.06
N ILE A 569 -14.01 -11.33 -29.11
CA ILE A 569 -15.20 -11.26 -28.26
C ILE A 569 -15.13 -12.41 -27.28
N ARG A 570 -15.31 -12.07 -26.01
CA ARG A 570 -15.41 -13.04 -24.92
C ARG A 570 -16.76 -12.93 -24.26
N GLU A 571 -17.29 -14.06 -23.83
CA GLU A 571 -18.45 -14.12 -22.96
C GLU A 571 -18.01 -14.26 -21.51
N THR A 572 -18.65 -13.50 -20.62
CA THR A 572 -18.51 -13.66 -19.18
C THR A 572 -19.81 -14.27 -18.64
N PRO A 573 -19.73 -15.31 -17.80
CA PRO A 573 -20.93 -15.83 -17.14
C PRO A 573 -21.62 -14.70 -16.36
N PRO A 574 -22.95 -14.76 -16.19
CA PRO A 574 -23.69 -13.75 -15.44
C PRO A 574 -23.01 -13.53 -14.09
N SER A 575 -22.81 -12.26 -13.73
CA SER A 575 -22.33 -11.88 -12.42
C SER A 575 -23.17 -12.65 -11.39
N GLN A 576 -22.58 -13.65 -10.71
CA GLN A 576 -23.25 -14.26 -9.57
C GLN A 576 -23.51 -13.10 -8.62
N GLN A 577 -24.76 -12.64 -8.52
CA GLN A 577 -25.20 -11.89 -7.37
C GLN A 577 -24.83 -12.78 -6.20
N LEU A 578 -23.78 -12.38 -5.46
CA LEU A 578 -23.43 -12.96 -4.19
C LEU A 578 -24.74 -13.01 -3.40
N LYS A 579 -25.30 -14.21 -3.26
CA LYS A 579 -26.43 -14.41 -2.36
C LYS A 579 -25.90 -14.01 -0.98
N SER A 580 -26.43 -12.90 -0.50
CA SER A 580 -26.15 -12.25 0.78
C SER A 580 -26.13 -13.23 1.94
#